data_AF-A0A6I1MRE9-F1
#
_entry.id   AF-A0A6I1MRE9-F1
#
_cell.length_a   1.000
_cell.length_b   1.000
_cell.length_c   1.000
_cell.angle_alpha   90.00
_cell.angle_beta   90.00
_cell.angle_gamma   90.00
#
_symmetry.space_group_name_H-M   'P 1'
#
loop_
_entity.id
_entity.type
_entity.pdbx_description
1 polymer ?
#
loop_
_entity_poly.entity_id
_entity_poly.type
_entity_poly.pdbx_seq_one_letter_code
_entity_poly.pdbx_strand_id
1 'polypeptide(L)'
;MLQNNIKNFKKLIELAEKNRLEYEKDMCDGIIISDLNVDSIDELSKKSSTEKELQELLESLDFESISNVCSIMYLGRDRDYNKLDSPEEILRKQKKYIDKTMGYNKDIMIDMITEKVPLDKYLRSGFDILGINI
;
A
#
# COMPACT_ATOMS: atom_id res chain seq x y z
N MET A 1 -13.43 13.71 -5.90
CA MET A 1 -13.05 12.36 -6.38
C MET A 1 -12.54 11.46 -5.26
N LEU A 2 -11.53 11.85 -4.46
CA LEU A 2 -11.06 11.02 -3.32
C LEU A 2 -12.11 10.78 -2.21
N GLN A 3 -13.04 11.73 -1.98
CA GLN A 3 -14.01 11.65 -0.89
C GLN A 3 -14.96 10.44 -0.97
N ASN A 4 -15.25 9.95 -2.18
CA ASN A 4 -16.16 8.82 -2.38
C ASN A 4 -15.55 7.48 -1.93
N ASN A 5 -14.22 7.41 -1.77
CA ASN A 5 -13.49 6.19 -1.44
C ASN A 5 -12.79 6.23 -0.06
N ILE A 6 -13.06 7.26 0.76
CA ILE A 6 -12.42 7.39 2.09
C ILE A 6 -12.64 6.14 2.96
N LYS A 7 -13.82 5.53 2.92
CA LYS A 7 -14.10 4.29 3.68
C LYS A 7 -13.20 3.14 3.23
N ASN A 8 -12.98 2.98 1.92
CA ASN A 8 -12.12 1.95 1.38
C ASN A 8 -10.65 2.23 1.74
N PHE A 9 -10.22 3.48 1.72
CA PHE A 9 -8.86 3.85 2.13
C PHE A 9 -8.61 3.62 3.63
N LYS A 10 -9.57 3.92 4.50
CA LYS A 10 -9.47 3.60 5.94
C LYS A 10 -9.31 2.09 6.14
N LYS A 11 -10.20 1.31 5.52
CA LYS A 11 -10.14 -0.16 5.58
C LYS A 11 -8.82 -0.71 5.04
N LEU A 12 -8.32 -0.12 3.95
CA LEU A 12 -7.03 -0.49 3.37
C LEU A 12 -5.88 -0.25 4.35
N ILE A 13 -5.85 0.89 5.02
CA ILE A 13 -4.82 1.22 6.02
C ILE A 13 -4.91 0.27 7.21
N GLU A 14 -6.11 -0.03 7.69
CA GLU A 14 -6.33 -0.99 8.80
C GLU A 14 -5.82 -2.39 8.45
N LEU A 15 -6.14 -2.89 7.25
CA LEU A 15 -5.65 -4.18 6.76
C LEU A 15 -4.13 -4.18 6.57
N ALA A 16 -3.57 -3.11 6.02
CA ALA A 16 -2.13 -2.95 5.85
C ALA A 16 -1.38 -2.91 7.20
N GLU A 17 -1.96 -2.26 8.20
CA GLU A 17 -1.40 -2.19 9.56
C GLU A 17 -1.45 -3.55 10.24
N LYS A 18 -2.59 -4.25 10.15
CA LYS A 18 -2.73 -5.61 10.67
C LYS A 18 -1.73 -6.57 10.00
N ASN A 19 -1.58 -6.49 8.68
CA ASN A 19 -0.62 -7.30 7.92
C ASN A 19 0.82 -7.05 8.39
N ARG A 20 1.19 -5.78 8.61
CA ARG A 20 2.49 -5.41 9.16
C ARG A 20 2.70 -5.98 10.56
N LEU A 21 1.71 -5.87 11.45
CA LEU A 21 1.82 -6.35 12.83
C LEU A 21 1.93 -7.88 12.91
N GLU A 22 1.24 -8.61 12.02
CA GLU A 22 1.39 -10.07 11.89
C GLU A 22 2.84 -10.41 11.51
N TYR A 23 3.39 -9.77 10.47
CA TYR A 23 4.78 -9.98 10.05
C TYR A 23 5.81 -9.61 11.13
N GLU A 24 5.64 -8.47 11.81
CA GLU A 24 6.52 -8.03 12.90
C GLU A 24 6.49 -9.01 14.09
N LYS A 25 5.33 -9.60 14.38
CA LYS A 25 5.16 -10.60 15.45
C LYS A 25 5.90 -11.90 15.13
N ASP A 26 5.72 -12.42 13.91
CA ASP A 26 6.39 -13.66 13.47
C ASP A 26 7.92 -13.51 13.49
N MET A 27 8.45 -12.31 13.23
CA MET A 27 9.88 -12.01 13.37
C MET A 27 10.35 -11.91 14.84
N CYS A 28 9.53 -11.37 15.75
CA CYS A 28 9.86 -11.27 17.18
C CYS A 28 9.79 -12.62 17.91
N ASP A 29 8.88 -13.50 17.49
CA ASP A 29 8.71 -14.84 18.07
C ASP A 29 9.82 -15.83 17.68
N GLY A 30 10.87 -15.36 16.99
CA GLY A 30 12.13 -16.09 16.86
C GLY A 30 12.11 -17.24 15.86
N ILE A 31 11.31 -17.15 14.79
CA ILE A 31 11.50 -18.00 13.61
C ILE A 31 12.83 -17.56 12.95
N ILE A 32 13.94 -18.12 13.44
CA ILE A 32 15.24 -18.00 12.78
C ILE A 32 15.13 -18.79 11.47
N ILE A 33 15.27 -18.10 10.35
CA ILE A 33 15.29 -18.63 8.97
C ILE A 33 16.55 -19.50 8.71
N SER A 34 17.15 -20.09 9.75
CA SER A 34 18.29 -21.01 9.63
C SER A 34 17.86 -22.47 9.45
N ASP A 35 16.61 -22.82 9.78
CA ASP A 35 16.08 -24.18 9.70
C ASP A 35 15.07 -24.35 8.55
N LEU A 36 15.37 -23.80 7.36
CA LEU A 36 14.56 -24.01 6.16
C LEU A 36 14.68 -25.47 5.69
N ASN A 37 13.80 -26.33 6.21
CA ASN A 37 13.40 -27.56 5.54
C ASN A 37 12.63 -27.18 4.26
N VAL A 38 12.99 -27.81 3.13
CA VAL A 38 12.43 -27.51 1.80
C VAL A 38 10.90 -27.69 1.74
N ASP A 39 10.33 -28.47 2.66
CA ASP A 39 8.89 -28.70 2.80
C ASP A 39 8.13 -27.50 3.42
N SER A 40 8.81 -26.57 4.11
CA SER A 40 8.21 -25.38 4.72
C SER A 40 8.04 -24.20 3.76
N ILE A 41 8.61 -24.29 2.55
CA ILE A 41 8.49 -23.26 1.51
C ILE A 41 7.03 -23.14 1.04
N ASP A 42 6.27 -24.24 1.08
CA ASP A 42 4.85 -24.27 0.69
C ASP A 42 3.92 -23.71 1.77
N GLU A 43 4.39 -23.59 3.02
CA GLU A 43 3.68 -22.86 4.09
C GLU A 43 4.01 -21.36 4.06
N LEU A 44 5.21 -20.97 3.64
CA LEU A 44 5.58 -19.58 3.38
C LEU A 44 4.86 -18.98 2.15
N SER A 45 4.32 -19.82 1.27
CA SER A 45 3.54 -19.41 0.09
C SER A 45 2.06 -19.12 0.42
N LYS A 46 1.58 -19.52 1.61
CA LYS A 46 0.21 -19.22 2.03
C LYS A 46 0.15 -17.80 2.55
N LYS A 47 -0.30 -16.88 1.68
CA LYS A 47 -0.78 -15.54 2.07
C LYS A 47 -1.62 -15.64 3.34
N SER A 48 -1.30 -14.82 4.35
CA SER A 48 -2.10 -14.76 5.57
C SER A 48 -3.55 -14.40 5.22
N SER A 49 -4.52 -14.71 6.09
CA SER A 49 -5.91 -14.29 5.85
C SER A 49 -6.01 -12.78 5.66
N THR A 50 -5.20 -12.01 6.38
CA THR A 50 -5.12 -10.55 6.25
C THR A 50 -4.54 -10.13 4.91
N GLU A 51 -3.49 -10.79 4.42
CA GLU A 51 -2.91 -10.48 3.11
C GLU A 51 -3.91 -10.79 1.96
N LYS A 52 -4.71 -11.85 2.10
CA LYS A 52 -5.79 -12.16 1.15
C LYS A 52 -6.89 -11.10 1.19
N GLU A 53 -7.34 -10.70 2.37
CA GLU A 53 -8.34 -9.64 2.52
C GLU A 53 -7.85 -8.30 1.94
N LEU A 54 -6.56 -8.00 2.10
CA LEU A 54 -5.92 -6.83 1.51
C LEU A 54 -5.94 -6.89 -0.02
N GLN A 55 -5.53 -8.03 -0.59
CA GLN A 55 -5.54 -8.28 -2.03
C GLN A 55 -6.96 -8.15 -2.62
N GLU A 56 -7.94 -8.83 -2.03
CA GLU A 56 -9.34 -8.82 -2.48
C GLU A 56 -9.93 -7.41 -2.43
N LEU A 57 -9.61 -6.62 -1.39
CA LEU A 57 -10.02 -5.23 -1.31
C LEU A 57 -9.46 -4.43 -2.48
N LEU A 58 -8.17 -4.54 -2.78
CA LEU A 58 -7.53 -3.83 -3.89
C LEU A 58 -8.09 -4.26 -5.24
N GLU A 59 -8.32 -5.55 -5.45
CA GLU A 59 -8.94 -6.08 -6.67
C GLU A 59 -10.36 -5.56 -6.88
N SER A 60 -11.12 -5.32 -5.81
CA SER A 60 -12.48 -4.76 -5.88
C SER A 60 -12.53 -3.27 -6.27
N LEU A 61 -11.42 -2.54 -6.14
CA LEU A 61 -11.35 -1.11 -6.44
C LEU A 61 -11.30 -0.84 -7.94
N ASP A 62 -11.83 0.31 -8.37
CA ASP A 62 -11.65 0.75 -9.76
C ASP A 62 -10.20 1.18 -10.04
N PHE A 63 -9.86 1.29 -11.33
CA PHE A 63 -8.52 1.69 -11.75
C PHE A 63 -8.10 3.04 -11.16
N GLU A 64 -9.03 4.01 -11.12
CA GLU A 64 -8.73 5.34 -10.59
C GLU A 64 -8.37 5.28 -9.10
N SER A 65 -9.09 4.47 -8.31
CA SER A 65 -8.79 4.26 -6.90
C SER A 65 -7.44 3.58 -6.71
N ILE A 66 -7.10 2.57 -7.49
CA ILE A 66 -5.78 1.92 -7.43
C ILE A 66 -4.66 2.89 -7.80
N SER A 67 -4.84 3.68 -8.85
CA SER A 67 -3.88 4.73 -9.22
C SER A 67 -3.71 5.76 -8.09
N ASN A 68 -4.81 6.14 -7.42
CA ASN A 68 -4.76 7.02 -6.24
C ASN A 68 -3.99 6.37 -5.08
N VAL A 69 -4.29 5.11 -4.72
CA VAL A 69 -3.57 4.39 -3.65
C VAL A 69 -2.09 4.34 -3.94
N CYS A 70 -1.71 3.92 -5.15
CA CYS A 70 -0.31 3.83 -5.56
C CYS A 70 0.38 5.20 -5.47
N SER A 71 -0.26 6.25 -5.99
CA SER A 71 0.28 7.61 -5.94
C SER A 71 0.47 8.11 -4.51
N ILE A 72 -0.52 7.93 -3.63
CA ILE A 72 -0.48 8.37 -2.24
C ILE A 72 0.59 7.59 -1.46
N MET A 73 0.70 6.27 -1.70
CA MET A 73 1.74 5.43 -1.10
C MET A 73 3.15 5.93 -1.46
N TYR A 74 3.44 6.13 -2.75
CA TYR A 74 4.76 6.63 -3.17
C TYR A 74 5.02 8.05 -2.67
N LEU A 75 4.01 8.91 -2.63
CA LEU A 75 4.12 10.26 -2.05
C LEU A 75 4.54 10.19 -0.57
N GLY A 76 3.89 9.33 0.22
CA GLY A 76 4.23 9.17 1.65
C GLY A 76 5.55 8.46 1.91
N ARG A 77 5.95 7.55 1.02
CA ARG A 77 7.23 6.82 1.08
C ARG A 77 8.41 7.72 0.74
N ASP A 78 8.37 8.34 -0.44
CA ASP A 78 9.49 9.09 -0.99
C ASP A 78 9.54 10.51 -0.43
N ARG A 79 8.37 11.09 -0.12
CA ARG A 79 8.20 12.45 0.39
C ARG A 79 8.86 13.51 -0.50
N ASP A 80 9.03 13.18 -1.78
CA ASP A 80 9.60 14.05 -2.80
C ASP A 80 8.49 14.88 -3.45
N TYR A 81 8.17 16.01 -2.84
CA TYR A 81 7.18 16.95 -3.35
C TYR A 81 7.56 18.39 -3.02
N ASN A 82 7.08 19.32 -3.85
CA ASN A 82 7.24 20.74 -3.59
C ASN A 82 6.24 21.18 -2.52
N LYS A 83 6.73 21.58 -1.35
CA LYS A 83 5.90 22.04 -0.22
C LYS A 83 5.12 23.34 -0.48
N LEU A 84 5.46 24.07 -1.54
CA LEU A 84 4.75 25.27 -1.96
C LEU A 84 3.54 24.97 -2.86
N ASP A 85 3.42 23.75 -3.37
CA ASP A 85 2.27 23.34 -4.18
C ASP A 85 1.04 23.11 -3.28
N SER A 86 -0.16 23.28 -3.85
CA SER A 86 -1.39 22.85 -3.16
C SER A 86 -1.48 21.31 -3.12
N PRO A 87 -2.23 20.72 -2.16
CA PRO A 87 -2.44 19.27 -2.11
C PRO A 87 -2.94 18.66 -3.44
N GLU A 88 -3.83 19.36 -4.14
CA GLU A 88 -4.33 18.92 -5.44
C GLU A 88 -3.23 18.87 -6.49
N GLU A 89 -2.34 19.87 -6.49
CA GLU A 89 -1.23 19.95 -7.43
C GLU A 89 -0.14 18.91 -7.11
N ILE A 90 0.13 18.65 -5.83
CA ILE A 90 1.01 17.57 -5.37
C ILE A 90 0.50 16.23 -5.91
N LEU A 91 -0.78 15.91 -5.63
CA LEU A 91 -1.38 14.66 -6.08
C LEU A 91 -1.38 14.56 -7.61
N ARG A 92 -1.70 15.63 -8.32
CA ARG A 92 -1.71 15.65 -9.79
C ARG A 92 -0.33 15.37 -10.36
N LYS A 93 0.73 15.97 -9.82
CA LYS A 93 2.12 15.72 -10.23
C LYS A 93 2.53 14.29 -9.93
N GLN A 94 2.15 13.77 -8.76
CA GLN A 94 2.43 12.39 -8.37
C GLN A 94 1.75 11.38 -9.30
N LYS A 95 0.45 11.55 -9.59
CA LYS A 95 -0.28 10.69 -10.54
C LYS A 95 0.39 10.70 -11.91
N LYS A 96 0.74 11.89 -12.41
CA LYS A 96 1.45 12.03 -13.69
C LYS A 96 2.81 11.30 -13.69
N TYR A 97 3.53 11.33 -12.57
CA TYR A 97 4.78 10.58 -12.43
C TYR A 97 4.53 9.07 -12.47
N ILE A 98 3.58 8.57 -11.69
CA ILE A 98 3.20 7.15 -11.67
C ILE A 98 2.76 6.67 -13.05
N ASP A 99 1.86 7.41 -13.72
CA ASP A 99 1.38 7.07 -15.06
C ASP A 99 2.52 6.96 -16.08
N LYS A 100 3.51 7.85 -15.99
CA LYS A 100 4.69 7.84 -16.87
C LYS A 100 5.63 6.68 -16.58
N THR A 101 5.76 6.29 -15.31
CA THR A 101 6.78 5.34 -14.85
C THR A 101 6.29 3.89 -14.86
N MET A 102 5.00 3.69 -14.59
CA MET A 102 4.39 2.37 -14.37
C MET A 102 3.37 1.98 -15.46
N GLY A 103 2.93 2.94 -16.28
CA GLY A 103 1.87 2.72 -17.27
C GLY A 103 0.49 2.51 -16.64
N TYR A 104 -0.44 1.97 -17.42
CA TYR A 104 -1.87 1.85 -17.08
C TYR A 104 -2.30 0.41 -16.76
N ASN A 105 -1.51 -0.35 -16.00
CA ASN A 105 -1.86 -1.72 -15.62
C ASN A 105 -2.25 -1.81 -14.14
N LYS A 106 -3.52 -2.15 -13.87
CA LYS A 106 -4.09 -2.25 -12.52
C LYS A 106 -3.41 -3.36 -11.71
N ASP A 107 -3.20 -4.53 -12.30
CA ASP A 107 -2.68 -5.70 -11.58
C ASP A 107 -1.24 -5.45 -11.14
N ILE A 108 -0.42 -4.86 -12.02
CA ILE A 108 0.94 -4.42 -11.68
C ILE A 108 0.93 -3.40 -10.53
N MET A 109 -0.02 -2.45 -10.53
CA MET A 109 -0.16 -1.50 -9.42
C MET A 109 -0.54 -2.19 -8.11
N ILE A 110 -1.41 -3.20 -8.15
CA ILE A 110 -1.81 -3.97 -6.97
C ILE A 110 -0.61 -4.73 -6.40
N ASP A 111 0.15 -5.45 -7.23
CA ASP A 111 1.36 -6.16 -6.81
C ASP A 111 2.37 -5.18 -6.18
N MET A 112 2.58 -4.03 -6.82
CA MET A 112 3.46 -3.00 -6.29
C MET A 112 2.97 -2.37 -4.98
N ILE A 113 1.67 -2.39 -4.69
CA ILE A 113 1.12 -1.91 -3.42
C ILE A 113 1.34 -2.97 -2.33
N THR A 114 1.00 -4.23 -2.62
CA THR A 114 1.03 -5.33 -1.64
C THR A 114 2.44 -5.75 -1.25
N GLU A 115 3.42 -5.61 -2.15
CA GLU A 115 4.83 -5.88 -1.85
C GLU A 115 5.49 -4.84 -0.93
N LYS A 116 4.86 -3.69 -0.64
CA LYS A 116 5.50 -2.63 0.15
C LYS A 116 5.27 -2.81 1.63
N VAL A 117 6.36 -2.74 2.38
CA VAL A 117 6.35 -2.74 3.85
C VAL A 117 7.19 -1.55 4.33
N PRO A 118 6.70 -0.73 5.28
CA PRO A 118 5.36 -0.70 5.87
C PRO A 118 4.32 0.10 5.05
N LEU A 119 3.39 -0.59 4.37
CA LEU A 119 2.35 0.03 3.52
C LEU A 119 1.46 1.03 4.28
N ASP A 120 1.00 0.66 5.48
CA ASP A 120 0.15 1.49 6.33
C ASP A 120 0.79 2.86 6.64
N LYS A 121 2.08 2.84 7.01
CA LYS A 121 2.84 4.06 7.33
C LYS A 121 3.03 4.94 6.10
N TYR A 122 3.28 4.35 4.93
CA TYR A 122 3.39 5.12 3.68
C TYR A 122 2.06 5.76 3.30
N LEU A 123 0.95 5.02 3.39
CA LEU A 123 -0.37 5.57 3.10
C LEU A 123 -0.74 6.70 4.07
N ARG A 124 -0.59 6.50 5.39
CA ARG A 124 -0.84 7.54 6.41
C ARG A 124 -0.02 8.79 6.13
N SER A 125 1.28 8.64 5.90
CA SER A 125 2.16 9.77 5.56
C SER A 125 1.73 10.48 4.28
N GLY A 126 1.24 9.76 3.27
CA GLY A 126 0.74 10.35 2.02
C GLY A 126 -0.53 11.17 2.24
N PHE A 127 -1.47 10.65 3.04
CA PHE A 127 -2.69 11.39 3.41
C PHE A 127 -2.37 12.63 4.24
N ASP A 128 -1.41 12.56 5.17
CA ASP A 128 -0.94 13.69 5.96
C ASP A 128 -0.36 14.80 5.06
N ILE A 129 0.46 14.44 4.07
CA ILE A 129 1.01 15.39 3.09
C ILE A 129 -0.10 16.11 2.32
N LEU A 130 -1.17 15.38 1.99
CA LEU A 130 -2.33 15.93 1.28
C LEU A 130 -3.31 16.67 2.20
N GLY A 131 -3.08 16.72 3.51
CA GLY A 131 -3.98 17.34 4.48
C GLY A 131 -5.33 16.65 4.61
N ILE A 132 -5.40 15.35 4.30
CA ILE A 132 -6.62 14.55 4.35
C ILE A 132 -6.64 13.75 5.64
N ASN A 133 -7.66 13.98 6.48
CA ASN A 133 -7.83 13.26 7.73
C ASN A 133 -8.45 11.88 7.48
N ILE A 134 -7.73 10.82 7.85
CA ILE A 134 -8.14 9.42 7.65
C ILE A 134 -8.07 8.60 8.94
#